data_AF-A0A7W4HUQ6-F1
#
_entry.id   AF-A0A7W4HUQ6-F1
#
_cell.length_a   1.000
_cell.length_b   1.000
_cell.length_c   1.000
_cell.angle_alpha   90.00
_cell.angle_beta   90.00
_cell.angle_gamma   90.00
#
_symmetry.space_group_name_H-M   'P 1'
#
loop_
_entity.id
_entity.type
_entity.pdbx_description
1 polymer ?
#
loop_
_entity_poly.entity_id
_entity_poly.type
_entity_poly.pdbx_seq_one_letter_code
_entity_poly.pdbx_strand_id
1 'polypeptide(L)'
;MSKDGDETSAKTVDSSDKALLDSRGDPVALILTDSEVEMLMRFIHEFRLGPKAPSDEEWKWLESVQGLPSADYYGELFKKLNKFRAAAITYNGR
;
A
#
# COMPACT_ATOMS: atom_id res chain seq x y z
N MET A 1 38.78 14.87 25.57
CA MET A 1 38.76 13.39 25.52
C MET A 1 37.36 12.97 25.15
N SER A 2 37.22 12.26 24.03
CA SER A 2 35.98 11.65 23.54
C SER A 2 35.46 10.60 24.50
N LYS A 3 34.13 10.43 24.55
CA LYS A 3 33.55 9.09 24.35
C LYS A 3 32.11 9.17 23.87
N ASP A 4 31.94 8.60 22.69
CA ASP A 4 30.72 8.35 21.93
C ASP A 4 29.74 7.42 22.63
N GLY A 5 28.51 7.37 22.13
CA GLY A 5 27.59 6.28 22.44
C GLY A 5 26.14 6.53 22.02
N ASP A 6 25.93 6.79 20.74
CA ASP A 6 24.62 6.71 20.07
C ASP A 6 24.02 5.30 20.27
N GLU A 7 23.00 5.16 21.11
CA GLU A 7 22.08 4.03 21.05
C GLU A 7 20.85 4.47 20.27
N THR A 8 21.02 4.40 18.96
CA THR A 8 19.94 4.27 17.98
C THR A 8 19.12 3.04 18.38
N SER A 9 18.06 3.27 19.17
CA SER A 9 17.02 2.29 19.42
C SER A 9 16.38 1.97 18.08
N ALA A 10 16.87 0.89 17.47
CA ALA A 10 16.34 0.30 16.26
C ALA A 10 14.89 -0.07 16.54
N LYS A 11 13.99 0.86 16.21
CA LYS A 11 12.55 0.67 16.18
C LYS A 11 12.31 -0.55 15.30
N THR A 12 12.06 -1.68 15.95
CA THR A 12 11.73 -2.93 15.28
C THR A 12 10.50 -2.63 14.44
N VAL A 13 10.68 -2.60 13.12
CA VAL A 13 9.58 -2.50 12.17
C VAL A 13 8.84 -3.83 12.31
N ASP A 14 7.79 -3.84 13.13
CA ASP A 14 6.83 -4.93 13.16
C ASP A 14 6.29 -5.03 11.73
N SER A 15 6.69 -6.09 11.03
CA SER A 15 6.23 -6.36 9.67
C SER A 15 4.74 -6.68 9.76
N SER A 16 3.92 -5.67 9.51
CA SER A 16 2.45 -5.72 9.43
C SER A 16 1.92 -6.60 8.29
N ASP A 17 2.74 -7.48 7.71
CA ASP A 17 2.38 -8.39 6.61
C ASP A 17 1.79 -9.73 7.09
N LYS A 18 1.38 -9.83 8.36
CA LYS A 18 0.64 -11.03 8.80
C LYS A 18 -0.76 -10.99 8.21
N ALA A 19 -1.12 -12.06 7.50
CA ALA A 19 -2.47 -12.24 7.00
C ALA A 19 -3.47 -12.08 8.16
N LEU A 20 -4.49 -11.25 7.97
CA LEU A 20 -5.54 -11.10 8.96
C LEU A 20 -6.33 -12.41 8.98
N LEU A 21 -6.34 -13.08 10.12
CA LEU A 21 -7.03 -14.34 10.31
C LEU A 21 -8.32 -14.10 11.07
N ASP A 22 -9.38 -14.84 10.72
CA ASP A 22 -10.62 -14.84 11.47
C ASP A 22 -10.49 -15.65 12.78
N SER A 23 -11.59 -15.77 13.53
CA SER A 23 -11.63 -16.55 14.78
C SER A 23 -11.28 -18.04 14.63
N ARG A 24 -11.24 -18.57 13.40
CA ARG A 24 -10.92 -19.97 13.07
C ARG A 24 -9.49 -20.12 12.55
N GLY A 25 -8.77 -19.02 12.35
CA GLY A 25 -7.44 -19.02 11.75
C GLY A 25 -7.46 -18.96 10.22
N ASP A 26 -8.61 -18.70 9.60
CA ASP A 26 -8.73 -18.63 8.15
C ASP A 26 -8.41 -17.20 7.64
N PRO A 27 -7.74 -17.04 6.48
CA PRO A 27 -7.45 -15.73 5.92
C PRO A 27 -8.74 -14.96 5.62
N VAL A 28 -8.81 -13.73 6.13
CA VAL A 28 -9.90 -12.81 5.80
C VAL A 28 -9.64 -12.19 4.44
N ALA A 29 -10.61 -12.32 3.53
CA ALA A 29 -10.57 -11.74 2.20
C ALA A 29 -11.65 -10.67 2.04
N LEU A 30 -11.31 -9.57 1.37
CA LEU A 30 -12.25 -8.58 0.89
C LEU A 30 -12.55 -8.85 -0.59
N ILE A 31 -13.83 -9.04 -0.92
CA ILE A 31 -14.28 -9.21 -2.31
C ILE A 31 -14.72 -7.85 -2.83
N LEU A 32 -14.13 -7.42 -3.94
CA LEU A 32 -14.45 -6.17 -4.62
C LEU A 32 -15.06 -6.46 -5.98
N THR A 33 -16.04 -5.65 -6.37
CA THR A 33 -16.59 -5.61 -7.73
C THR A 33 -15.59 -4.98 -8.71
N ASP A 34 -15.77 -5.24 -10.00
CA ASP A 34 -14.95 -4.63 -11.06
C ASP A 34 -14.94 -3.10 -10.99
N SER A 35 -16.10 -2.48 -10.69
CA SER A 35 -16.21 -1.03 -10.52
C SER A 35 -15.47 -0.49 -9.30
N GLU A 36 -15.48 -1.22 -8.18
CA GLU A 36 -14.73 -0.83 -6.98
C GLU A 36 -13.23 -0.95 -7.21
N VAL A 37 -12.79 -2.01 -7.88
CA VAL A 37 -11.38 -2.17 -8.28
C VAL A 37 -10.95 -1.05 -9.22
N GLU A 38 -11.77 -0.72 -10.22
CA GLU A 38 -11.47 0.38 -11.16
C GLU A 38 -11.39 1.74 -10.45
N MET A 39 -12.34 2.05 -9.57
CA MET A 39 -12.32 3.29 -8.77
C MET A 39 -11.09 3.35 -7.85
N LEU A 40 -10.75 2.26 -7.18
CA LEU A 40 -9.56 2.20 -6.31
C LEU A 40 -8.28 2.40 -7.11
N MET A 41 -8.16 1.73 -8.25
CA MET A 41 -7.00 1.90 -9.14
C MET A 41 -6.90 3.33 -9.65
N ARG A 42 -8.01 3.94 -10.07
CA ARG A 42 -8.04 5.34 -10.52
C ARG A 42 -7.62 6.29 -9.41
N PHE A 43 -8.13 6.09 -8.20
CA PHE A 43 -7.73 6.88 -7.03
C PHE A 43 -6.23 6.79 -6.78
N ILE A 44 -5.67 5.58 -6.73
CA ILE A 44 -4.22 5.38 -6.50
C ILE A 44 -3.40 6.04 -7.61
N HIS A 45 -3.85 5.94 -8.87
CA HIS A 45 -3.18 6.56 -10.00
C HIS A 45 -3.17 8.09 -9.89
N GLU A 46 -4.34 8.72 -9.68
CA GLU A 46 -4.46 10.18 -9.53
C GLU A 46 -3.69 10.69 -8.31
N PHE A 47 -3.73 9.94 -7.20
CA PHE A 47 -3.03 10.31 -5.99
C PHE A 47 -1.51 10.32 -6.16
N ARG A 48 -0.96 9.42 -6.99
CA ARG A 48 0.49 9.33 -7.24
C ARG A 48 0.99 10.14 -8.43
N LEU A 49 0.22 10.20 -9.50
CA LEU A 49 0.67 10.68 -10.81
C LEU A 49 -0.26 11.75 -11.40
N GLY A 50 -1.37 12.05 -10.73
CA GLY A 50 -2.31 13.06 -11.16
C GLY A 50 -1.74 14.48 -11.06
N PRO A 51 -2.41 15.47 -11.66
CA PRO A 51 -1.96 16.87 -11.66
C PRO A 51 -1.95 17.51 -10.26
N LYS A 52 -2.58 16.85 -9.28
CA LYS A 52 -2.61 17.25 -7.87
C LYS A 52 -1.96 16.19 -6.97
N ALA A 53 -1.15 15.31 -7.54
CA ALA A 53 -0.36 14.38 -6.76
C ALA A 53 0.58 15.17 -5.83
N PRO A 54 0.63 14.84 -4.53
CA PRO A 54 1.56 15.50 -3.64
C PRO A 54 3.01 15.35 -4.11
N SER A 55 3.78 16.42 -3.91
CA SER A 55 5.22 16.47 -4.13
C SER A 55 5.97 15.54 -3.16
N ASP A 56 7.26 15.30 -3.42
CA ASP A 56 8.10 14.47 -2.56
C ASP A 56 8.13 14.95 -1.09
N GLU A 57 8.12 16.26 -0.87
CA GLU A 57 8.09 16.85 0.48
C GLU A 57 6.74 16.64 1.16
N GLU A 58 5.65 16.87 0.43
CA GLU A 58 4.29 16.61 0.93
C GLU A 58 4.08 15.13 1.21
N TRP A 59 4.67 14.23 0.42
CA TRP A 59 4.60 12.79 0.66
C TRP A 59 5.29 12.39 1.95
N LYS A 60 6.50 12.90 2.20
CA LYS A 60 7.20 12.69 3.48
C LYS A 60 6.39 13.22 4.67
N TRP A 61 5.71 14.35 4.51
CA TRP A 61 4.82 14.87 5.54
C TRP A 61 3.61 13.94 5.76
N LEU A 62 2.98 13.45 4.69
CA LEU A 62 1.87 12.50 4.76
C LEU A 62 2.28 11.19 5.43
N GLU A 63 3.45 10.66 5.11
CA GLU A 63 4.01 9.45 5.75
C GLU A 63 4.27 9.68 7.24
N SER A 64 4.92 10.80 7.60
CA SER A 64 5.36 11.05 8.97
C SER A 64 4.26 11.55 9.90
N VAL A 65 3.31 12.35 9.40
CA VAL A 65 2.28 13.01 10.21
C VAL A 65 0.95 12.29 10.12
N GLN A 66 0.52 11.87 8.92
CA GLN A 66 -0.74 11.16 8.73
C GLN A 66 -0.60 9.64 8.83
N GLY A 67 0.64 9.13 8.93
CA GLY A 67 0.89 7.69 9.00
C GLY A 67 0.51 6.96 7.71
N LEU A 68 0.47 7.67 6.58
CA LEU A 68 0.19 7.04 5.29
C LEU A 68 1.34 6.11 4.89
N PRO A 69 1.05 4.98 4.22
CA PRO A 69 2.07 4.19 3.56
C PRO A 69 2.85 5.00 2.53
N SER A 70 4.03 4.49 2.18
CA SER A 70 4.89 5.18 1.22
C SER A 70 4.30 5.26 -0.18
N ALA A 71 4.78 6.21 -0.99
CA ALA A 71 4.39 6.31 -2.39
C ALA A 71 4.61 4.97 -3.13
N ASP A 72 5.72 4.29 -2.81
CA ASP A 72 6.07 3.00 -3.40
C ASP A 72 5.10 1.89 -3.02
N TYR A 73 4.60 1.87 -1.78
CA TYR A 73 3.56 0.93 -1.35
C TYR A 73 2.33 1.03 -2.25
N TYR A 74 1.85 2.25 -2.50
CA TYR A 74 0.72 2.47 -3.40
C TYR A 74 1.01 2.05 -4.85
N GLY A 75 2.27 2.19 -5.29
CA GLY A 75 2.73 1.68 -6.58
C GLY A 75 2.64 0.16 -6.69
N GLU A 76 3.12 -0.56 -5.69
CA GLU A 76 3.05 -2.02 -5.66
C GLU A 76 1.61 -2.51 -5.52
N LEU A 77 0.77 -1.83 -4.73
CA LEU A 77 -0.66 -2.13 -4.65
C LEU A 77 -1.34 -1.97 -6.01
N PHE A 78 -1.07 -0.90 -6.74
CA PHE A 78 -1.61 -0.68 -8.09
C PHE A 78 -1.20 -1.81 -9.05
N LYS A 79 0.07 -2.20 -9.06
CA LYS A 79 0.57 -3.33 -9.89
C LYS A 79 -0.14 -4.63 -9.54
N LYS A 80 -0.32 -4.92 -8.25
CA LYS A 80 -1.03 -6.10 -7.75
C LYS A 80 -2.48 -6.12 -8.22
N LEU A 81 -3.22 -5.02 -8.04
CA LEU A 81 -4.61 -4.89 -8.50
C LEU A 81 -4.73 -5.09 -10.01
N ASN A 82 -3.83 -4.47 -10.79
CA ASN A 82 -3.84 -4.61 -12.25
C ASN A 82 -3.62 -6.06 -12.70
N LYS A 83 -2.72 -6.79 -12.03
CA LYS A 83 -2.47 -8.22 -12.31
C LYS A 83 -3.72 -9.07 -12.06
N PHE A 84 -4.43 -8.85 -10.94
CA PHE A 84 -5.66 -9.58 -10.65
C PHE A 84 -6.77 -9.25 -11.64
N ARG A 85 -6.96 -7.97 -12.00
CA ARG A 85 -7.93 -7.55 -13.00
C ARG A 85 -7.66 -8.19 -14.37
N ALA A 86 -6.41 -8.18 -14.83
CA ALA A 86 -6.02 -8.82 -16.08
C ALA A 86 -6.29 -10.33 -16.07
N ALA A 87 -6.00 -11.01 -14.95
CA ALA A 87 -6.30 -12.43 -14.80
C ALA A 87 -7.81 -12.72 -14.81
N ALA A 88 -8.62 -11.89 -14.14
CA ALA A 88 -10.07 -12.03 -14.12
C ALA A 88 -10.70 -11.85 -15.51
N ILE A 89 -10.27 -10.84 -16.27
CA ILE A 89 -10.71 -10.64 -17.67
C ILE A 89 -10.33 -11.85 -18.53
N THR A 90 -9.11 -12.35 -18.38
CA THR A 90 -8.62 -13.52 -19.14
C THR A 90 -9.41 -14.78 -18.80
N TYR A 91 -9.84 -14.94 -17.55
CA TYR A 91 -10.66 -16.06 -17.10
C TYR A 91 -12.11 -15.98 -17.59
N ASN A 92 -12.71 -14.80 -17.55
CA ASN A 92 -14.10 -14.56 -17.99
C ASN A 92 -14.28 -14.50 -19.52
N GLY A 93 -13.18 -14.38 -20.28
CA GLY A 93 -13.16 -14.41 -21.75
C GLY A 93 -12.96 -15.81 -22.36
N ARG A 94 -13.00 -16.87 -21.55
CA ARG A 94 -13.04 -18.28 -21.96
C ARG A 94 -14.44 -18.86 -21.81
#